data_AF-A0A0B6CXU0-F1
#
_entry.id   AF-A0A0B6CXU0-F1
#
_cell.length_a   1.000
_cell.length_b   1.000
_cell.length_c   1.000
_cell.angle_alpha   90.00
_cell.angle_beta   90.00
_cell.angle_gamma   90.00
#
_symmetry.space_group_name_H-M   'P 1'
#
loop_
_entity.id
_entity.type
_entity.pdbx_description
1 polymer ?
#
loop_
_entity_poly.entity_id
_entity_poly.type
_entity_poly.pdbx_seq_one_letter_code
_entity_poly.pdbx_strand_id
1 'polypeptide(L)'
;MMIWGGVWALILVSPFPKNIWIRSAVMALIVILFNYMIRMPYSGDGFFASNAGDDVFYANLIFNCSWALLAGLIYSFASNK
;
A
#
# COMPACT_ATOMS: atom_id res chain seq x y z
N MET A 1 9.18 8.81 4.53
CA MET A 1 8.23 7.95 3.79
C MET A 1 6.95 8.73 3.51
N MET A 2 6.36 8.65 2.30
CA MET A 2 5.15 9.40 1.93
C MET A 2 3.93 8.51 2.17
N ILE A 3 3.01 8.95 3.03
CA ILE A 3 1.76 8.24 3.32
C ILE A 3 0.72 8.70 2.31
N TRP A 4 0.33 7.83 1.39
CA TRP A 4 -0.65 8.14 0.34
C TRP A 4 -2.08 7.92 0.82
N GLY A 5 -2.57 8.77 1.73
CA GLY A 5 -3.94 8.69 2.24
C GLY A 5 -5.01 8.65 1.13
N GLY A 6 -4.77 9.35 0.03
CA GLY A 6 -5.65 9.34 -1.15
C GLY A 6 -5.69 7.99 -1.90
N VAL A 7 -4.59 7.23 -1.93
CA VAL A 7 -4.58 5.89 -2.56
C VAL A 7 -5.38 4.89 -1.73
N TRP A 8 -5.32 5.02 -0.40
CA TRP A 8 -6.12 4.18 0.50
C TRP A 8 -7.61 4.47 0.39
N ALA A 9 -8.02 5.72 0.08
CA ALA A 9 -9.41 6.07 -0.19
C ALA A 9 -9.98 5.39 -1.45
N LEU A 10 -9.14 4.97 -2.42
CA LEU A 10 -9.59 4.22 -3.60
C LEU A 10 -10.15 2.84 -3.23
N ILE A 11 -9.87 2.31 -2.04
CA ILE A 11 -10.51 1.10 -1.50
C ILE A 11 -12.00 1.33 -1.18
N LEU A 12 -12.49 2.57 -1.16
CA LEU A 12 -13.92 2.84 -1.05
C LEU A 12 -14.61 2.75 -2.43
N VAL A 13 -13.91 3.09 -3.52
CA VAL A 13 -14.53 3.32 -4.84
C VAL A 13 -14.17 2.26 -5.90
N SER A 14 -13.00 1.64 -5.82
CA SER A 14 -12.58 0.59 -6.75
C SER A 14 -13.54 -0.63 -6.90
N PRO A 15 -13.70 -1.17 -8.12
CA PRO A 15 -14.65 -2.25 -8.42
C PRO A 15 -14.12 -3.67 -8.09
N PHE A 16 -13.02 -3.76 -7.33
CA PHE A 16 -12.27 -4.99 -7.06
C PHE A 16 -12.97 -5.87 -5.98
N PRO A 17 -12.54 -7.13 -5.76
CA PRO A 17 -13.42 -8.24 -5.38
C PRO A 17 -14.23 -7.98 -4.11
N LYS A 18 -15.40 -8.63 -4.00
CA LYS A 18 -16.38 -8.46 -2.91
C LYS A 18 -15.77 -8.58 -1.49
N ASN A 19 -14.66 -9.30 -1.34
CA ASN A 19 -13.97 -9.42 -0.07
C ASN A 19 -13.02 -8.22 0.15
N ILE A 20 -13.37 -7.36 1.09
CA ILE A 20 -12.61 -6.16 1.46
C ILE A 20 -11.16 -6.44 1.86
N TRP A 21 -10.89 -7.57 2.51
CA TRP A 21 -9.54 -7.95 2.94
C TRP A 21 -8.63 -8.27 1.77
N ILE A 22 -9.18 -8.91 0.73
CA ILE A 22 -8.43 -9.18 -0.50
C ILE A 22 -8.17 -7.86 -1.22
N ARG A 23 -9.17 -6.99 -1.28
CA ARG A 23 -9.07 -5.69 -1.94
C ARG A 23 -8.03 -4.78 -1.27
N SER A 24 -7.98 -4.73 0.07
CA SER A 24 -6.98 -3.96 0.79
C SER A 24 -5.58 -4.54 0.64
N ALA A 25 -5.43 -5.86 0.65
CA ALA A 25 -4.15 -6.54 0.41
C ALA A 25 -3.61 -6.27 -1.01
N VAL A 26 -4.46 -6.33 -2.03
CA VAL A 26 -4.10 -5.98 -3.42
C VAL A 26 -3.65 -4.53 -3.51
N MET A 27 -4.34 -3.61 -2.84
CA MET A 27 -3.95 -2.19 -2.85
C MET A 27 -2.60 -1.96 -2.18
N ALA A 28 -2.34 -2.67 -1.07
CA ALA A 28 -1.03 -2.64 -0.41
C ALA A 28 0.09 -3.11 -1.34
N LEU A 29 -0.14 -4.22 -2.05
CA LEU A 29 0.80 -4.74 -3.05
C LEU A 29 1.08 -3.72 -4.16
N ILE A 30 0.05 -3.07 -4.69
CA ILE A 30 0.20 -2.03 -5.72
C ILE A 30 1.04 -0.86 -5.20
N VAL A 31 0.77 -0.38 -3.98
CA VAL A 31 1.53 0.73 -3.37
C VAL A 31 2.99 0.34 -3.13
N ILE A 32 3.22 -0.88 -2.65
CA ILE A 32 4.58 -1.42 -2.45
C ILE A 32 5.31 -1.47 -3.80
N LEU A 33 4.71 -2.08 -4.83
CA LEU A 33 5.27 -2.12 -6.19
C LEU A 33 5.57 -0.73 -6.74
N PHE A 34 4.66 0.23 -6.55
CA PHE A 34 4.88 1.62 -6.95
C PHE A 34 6.10 2.21 -6.25
N ASN A 35 6.27 1.98 -4.94
CA ASN A 35 7.44 2.46 -4.22
C ASN A 35 8.73 1.84 -4.79
N TYR A 36 8.75 0.55 -5.11
CA TYR A 36 9.92 -0.13 -5.66
C TYR A 36 10.25 0.22 -7.11
N MET A 37 9.23 0.41 -7.95
CA MET A 37 9.42 0.62 -9.39
C MET A 37 9.58 2.09 -9.76
N ILE A 38 8.98 3.01 -9.00
CA ILE A 38 8.93 4.43 -9.36
C ILE A 38 9.65 5.28 -8.32
N ARG A 39 9.30 5.13 -7.04
CA ARG A 39 9.84 6.01 -6.01
C ARG A 39 11.31 5.77 -5.72
N MET A 40 11.72 4.51 -5.53
CA MET A 40 13.10 4.13 -5.23
C MET A 40 14.10 4.58 -6.31
N PRO A 41 13.87 4.32 -7.61
CA PRO A 41 14.79 4.82 -8.64
C PRO A 41 14.80 6.35 -8.70
N TYR A 42 13.66 7.01 -8.46
CA TYR A 42 13.61 8.48 -8.38
C TYR A 42 14.38 9.04 -7.17
N SER A 43 14.45 8.30 -6.06
CA SER A 43 15.22 8.64 -4.87
C SER A 43 16.72 8.32 -4.98
N GLY A 44 17.16 7.69 -6.08
CA GLY A 44 18.56 7.26 -6.30
C GLY A 44 18.87 5.85 -5.80
N ASP A 45 17.89 5.14 -5.22
CA ASP A 45 18.05 3.82 -4.61
C ASP A 45 18.01 2.67 -5.65
N GLY A 46 17.90 2.99 -6.94
CA GLY A 46 17.82 2.03 -8.03
C GLY A 46 16.44 1.38 -8.19
N PHE A 47 16.25 0.66 -9.30
CA PHE A 47 15.02 -0.10 -9.52
C PHE A 47 14.92 -1.25 -8.51
N PHE A 48 13.72 -1.46 -7.96
CA PHE A 48 13.49 -2.47 -6.94
C PHE A 48 14.41 -2.33 -5.71
N ALA A 49 14.83 -1.09 -5.40
CA ALA A 49 15.71 -0.83 -4.27
C ALA A 49 17.06 -1.57 -4.38
N SER A 50 17.56 -1.81 -5.60
CA SER A 50 18.81 -2.56 -5.82
C SER A 50 20.01 -2.00 -5.08
N ASN A 51 19.97 -0.72 -4.71
CA ASN A 51 21.03 -0.01 -4.01
C ASN A 51 20.62 0.41 -2.58
N ALA A 52 19.42 0.05 -2.12
CA ALA A 52 18.91 0.40 -0.79
C ALA A 52 19.20 -0.71 0.22
N GLY A 53 19.29 -0.34 1.50
CA GLY A 53 19.41 -1.31 2.59
C GLY A 53 18.11 -2.09 2.83
N ASP A 54 18.25 -3.25 3.48
CA ASP A 54 17.13 -4.12 3.86
C ASP A 54 16.11 -3.40 4.77
N ASP A 55 16.55 -2.38 5.50
CA ASP A 55 15.71 -1.53 6.35
C ASP A 55 14.58 -0.87 5.55
N VAL A 56 14.86 -0.41 4.33
CA VAL A 56 13.86 0.21 3.45
C VAL A 56 12.83 -0.82 3.00
N PHE A 57 13.23 -2.09 2.89
CA PHE A 57 12.31 -3.18 2.57
C PHE A 57 11.32 -3.46 3.67
N TYR A 58 11.81 -3.69 4.88
CA TYR A 58 10.96 -3.91 6.04
C TYR A 58 10.05 -2.72 6.32
N ALA A 59 10.57 -1.50 6.16
CA ALA A 59 9.80 -0.30 6.40
C ALA A 59 8.66 -0.16 5.36
N ASN A 60 8.88 -0.46 4.08
CA ASN A 60 7.79 -0.50 3.10
C ASN A 60 6.74 -1.55 3.43
N LEU A 61 7.17 -2.75 3.85
CA LEU A 61 6.24 -3.83 4.16
C LEU A 61 5.37 -3.48 5.37
N ILE A 62 6.00 -3.09 6.48
CA ILE A 62 5.32 -2.82 7.76
C ILE A 62 4.32 -1.66 7.59
N PHE A 63 4.77 -0.52 7.06
CA PHE A 63 3.90 0.65 6.94
C PHE A 63 2.71 0.40 5.99
N ASN A 64 2.93 -0.24 4.83
CA ASN A 64 1.84 -0.46 3.87
C ASN A 64 0.88 -1.57 4.35
N CYS A 65 1.37 -2.61 5.02
CA CYS A 65 0.49 -3.65 5.59
C CYS A 65 -0.37 -3.10 6.73
N SER A 66 0.17 -2.27 7.62
CA SER A 66 -0.63 -1.60 8.67
C SER A 66 -1.72 -0.73 8.08
N TRP A 67 -1.42 0.03 7.02
CA TRP A 67 -2.42 0.82 6.32
C TRP A 67 -3.47 -0.03 5.60
N ALA A 68 -3.11 -1.18 5.04
CA ALA A 68 -4.04 -2.10 4.42
C ALA A 68 -5.07 -2.65 5.41
N LEU A 69 -4.61 -3.03 6.61
CA LEU A 69 -5.49 -3.45 7.70
C LEU A 69 -6.42 -2.32 8.14
N LEU A 70 -5.86 -1.12 8.33
CA LEU A 70 -6.62 0.04 8.79
C LEU A 70 -7.68 0.47 7.77
N ALA A 71 -7.34 0.49 6.48
CA ALA A 71 -8.30 0.77 5.41
C ALA A 71 -9.39 -0.31 5.30
N GLY A 72 -9.04 -1.58 5.46
CA GLY A 72 -10.01 -2.68 5.50
C GLY A 72 -10.98 -2.56 6.66
N LEU A 73 -10.48 -2.20 7.85
CA LEU A 73 -11.30 -1.95 9.05
C LEU A 73 -12.25 -0.76 8.86
N ILE A 74 -11.73 0.39 8.40
CA ILE A 74 -12.56 1.59 8.13
C ILE A 74 -13.70 1.24 7.17
N TYR A 75 -13.39 0.54 6.07
CA TYR A 75 -14.41 0.13 5.11
C TYR A 75 -15.46 -0.78 5.74
N SER A 76 -15.03 -1.78 6.52
CA SER A 76 -15.96 -2.70 7.19
C SER A 76 -16.89 -1.99 8.17
N PHE A 77 -16.43 -0.94 8.86
CA PHE A 77 -17.28 -0.11 9.71
C PHE A 77 -18.20 0.80 8.88
N ALA A 78 -17.72 1.36 7.78
CA ALA A 78 -18.49 2.25 6.92
C ALA A 78 -19.61 1.52 6.16
N SER A 79 -19.41 0.24 5.77
CA SER A 79 -20.40 -0.54 5.02
C SER A 79 -21.38 -1.33 5.89
N ASN A 80 -21.22 -1.35 7.22
CA ASN A 80 -22.16 -1.96 8.17
C ASN A 80 -23.28 -0.99 8.61
N LYS A 81 -23.55 0.04 7.80
CA LYS A 81 -24.73 0.89 7.88
C LYS A 81 -25.76 0.46 6.85
#